data_AF-A0A1Y5CYZ7-F1
#
_entry.id   AF-A0A1Y5CYZ7-F1
#
_cell.length_a   1.000
_cell.length_b   1.000
_cell.length_c   1.000
_cell.angle_alpha   90.00
_cell.angle_beta   90.00
_cell.angle_gamma   90.00
#
_symmetry.space_group_name_H-M   'P 1'
#
loop_
_entity.id
_entity.type
_entity.pdbx_description
1 polymer ?
#
loop_
_entity_poly.entity_id
_entity_poly.type
_entity_poly.pdbx_seq_one_letter_code
_entity_poly.pdbx_strand_id
1 'polypeptide(L)'
;MQPEVSLPDYLTDDFSLYLENMASLADPENPDLLSSYLSNLFEQLKKMPLLFNGMVDQLAMAISTKVRIDSKNLTKIALTTEPSWSEIKPFIGVHGDARACITEIMTHAEQDLKTAILLIHFYNGYDATPLKVKEDEHESLDVYGSSDYEVNDYDENY
;
A
#
# COMPACT_ATOMS: atom_id res chain seq x y z
N MET A 1 17.76 -6.15 13.48
CA MET A 1 16.63 -6.33 14.40
C MET A 1 15.40 -5.92 13.63
N GLN A 2 14.56 -6.88 13.23
CA GLN A 2 13.27 -6.55 12.61
C GLN A 2 12.42 -5.83 13.67
N PRO A 3 11.71 -4.75 13.33
CA PRO A 3 10.79 -4.14 14.27
C PRO A 3 9.74 -5.19 14.65
N GLU A 4 9.56 -5.44 15.96
CA GLU A 4 8.41 -6.18 16.47
C GLU A 4 7.16 -5.35 16.17
N VAL A 5 6.60 -5.53 14.98
CA VAL A 5 5.25 -5.07 14.68
C VAL A 5 4.35 -5.93 15.56
N SER A 6 3.84 -5.34 16.65
CA SER A 6 2.85 -5.98 17.52
C SER A 6 1.56 -6.16 16.74
N LEU A 7 1.47 -7.26 16.01
CA LEU A 7 0.31 -7.62 15.21
C LEU A 7 -0.82 -8.08 16.15
N PRO A 8 -2.07 -7.65 15.92
CA PRO A 8 -3.21 -8.16 16.68
C PRO A 8 -3.48 -9.64 16.40
N ASP A 9 -3.93 -10.38 17.42
CA ASP A 9 -4.20 -11.82 17.32
C ASP A 9 -5.15 -12.17 16.16
N TYR A 10 -6.18 -11.35 15.94
CA TYR A 10 -7.19 -11.57 14.90
C TYR A 10 -6.66 -11.43 13.46
N LEU A 11 -5.44 -10.92 13.25
CA LEU A 11 -4.80 -10.83 11.93
C LEU A 11 -3.62 -11.78 11.78
N THR A 12 -3.24 -12.52 12.83
CA THR A 12 -1.96 -13.23 12.84
C THR A 12 -1.87 -14.31 11.77
N ASP A 13 -2.93 -15.10 11.62
CA ASP A 13 -2.97 -16.18 10.63
C ASP A 13 -3.00 -15.61 9.20
N ASP A 14 -3.89 -14.65 8.93
CA ASP A 14 -4.03 -14.02 7.61
C ASP A 14 -2.76 -13.27 7.20
N PHE A 15 -2.10 -12.59 8.14
CA PHE A 15 -0.86 -11.88 7.87
C PHE A 15 0.30 -12.82 7.59
N SER A 16 0.37 -13.96 8.28
CA SER A 16 1.39 -14.97 8.02
C SER A 16 1.25 -15.52 6.59
N LEU A 17 0.02 -15.85 6.18
CA LEU A 17 -0.27 -16.30 4.82
C LEU A 17 0.07 -15.23 3.77
N TYR A 18 -0.34 -13.99 4.01
CA TYR A 18 -0.03 -12.88 3.11
C TYR A 18 1.48 -12.64 2.96
N LEU A 19 2.22 -12.68 4.07
CA LEU A 19 3.66 -12.51 4.09
C LEU A 19 4.38 -13.65 3.35
N GLU A 20 3.98 -14.89 3.59
CA GLU A 20 4.50 -16.06 2.87
C GLU A 20 4.26 -15.93 1.36
N ASN A 21 3.06 -15.51 0.94
CA ASN A 21 2.74 -15.33 -0.47
C ASN A 21 3.57 -14.22 -1.12
N MET A 22 3.69 -13.06 -0.47
CA MET A 22 4.52 -11.95 -0.98
C MET A 22 6.00 -12.35 -1.08
N ALA A 23 6.53 -13.03 -0.07
CA ALA A 23 7.92 -13.48 -0.05
C ALA A 23 8.19 -14.58 -1.10
N SER A 24 7.24 -15.49 -1.34
CA SER A 24 7.39 -16.59 -2.31
C SER A 24 7.57 -16.10 -3.75
N LEU A 25 7.09 -14.89 -4.05
CA LEU A 25 7.15 -14.26 -5.37
C LEU A 25 8.23 -13.18 -5.47
N ALA A 26 8.85 -12.81 -4.36
CA ALA A 26 9.95 -11.86 -4.30
C ALA A 26 11.26 -12.58 -4.64
N ASP A 27 11.44 -12.91 -5.92
CA ASP A 27 12.63 -13.57 -6.44
C ASP A 27 13.71 -12.54 -6.85
N PRO A 28 14.90 -12.52 -6.22
CA PRO A 28 16.00 -11.64 -6.63
C PRO A 28 16.48 -11.86 -8.06
N GLU A 29 16.31 -13.08 -8.60
CA GLU A 29 16.68 -13.40 -9.98
C GLU A 29 15.61 -12.95 -10.99
N ASN A 30 14.38 -12.71 -10.52
CA ASN A 30 13.27 -12.23 -11.33
C ASN A 30 12.47 -11.12 -10.60
N PRO A 31 13.02 -9.89 -10.52
CA PRO A 31 12.41 -8.80 -9.74
C PRO A 31 11.03 -8.35 -10.25
N ASP A 32 10.70 -8.67 -11.50
CA ASP A 32 9.41 -8.32 -12.12
C ASP A 32 8.31 -9.35 -11.87
N LEU A 33 8.64 -10.51 -11.28
CA LEU A 33 7.68 -11.58 -11.06
C LEU A 33 6.51 -11.13 -10.17
N LEU A 34 6.83 -10.56 -9.02
CA LEU A 34 5.83 -10.05 -8.07
C LEU A 34 4.99 -8.96 -8.72
N SER A 35 5.61 -7.93 -9.30
CA SER A 35 4.88 -6.79 -9.89
C SER A 35 3.94 -7.22 -11.03
N SER A 36 4.38 -8.16 -11.86
CA SER A 36 3.57 -8.76 -12.93
C SER A 36 2.42 -9.59 -12.37
N TYR A 37 2.67 -10.37 -11.33
CA TYR A 37 1.66 -11.17 -10.66
C TYR A 37 0.56 -10.30 -10.05
N LEU A 38 0.93 -9.28 -9.26
CA LEU A 38 -0.03 -8.34 -8.65
C LEU A 38 -0.87 -7.61 -9.70
N SER A 39 -0.25 -7.20 -10.81
CA SER A 39 -0.95 -6.55 -11.93
C SER A 39 -1.99 -7.48 -12.56
N ASN A 40 -1.63 -8.75 -12.79
CA ASN A 40 -2.55 -9.75 -13.34
C ASN A 40 -3.69 -10.10 -12.37
N LEU A 41 -3.39 -10.15 -11.06
CA LEU A 41 -4.37 -10.39 -10.01
C LEU A 41 -5.43 -9.29 -9.98
N PHE A 42 -4.99 -8.04 -10.07
CA PHE A 42 -5.89 -6.90 -10.13
C PHE A 42 -6.77 -6.89 -11.38
N GLU A 43 -6.22 -7.25 -12.56
CA GLU A 43 -7.02 -7.35 -13.78
C GLU A 43 -8.08 -8.47 -13.72
N GLN A 44 -7.80 -9.56 -13.00
CA GLN A 44 -8.82 -10.58 -12.71
C GLN A 44 -9.88 -10.05 -11.75
N LEU A 45 -9.46 -9.37 -10.69
CA LEU A 45 -10.36 -8.77 -9.70
C LEU A 45 -11.31 -7.74 -10.34
N LYS A 46 -10.83 -6.94 -11.30
CA LYS A 46 -11.68 -6.00 -12.05
C LYS A 46 -12.80 -6.66 -12.83
N LYS A 47 -12.55 -7.86 -13.37
CA LYS A 47 -13.56 -8.62 -14.14
C LYS A 47 -14.57 -9.30 -13.21
N MET A 48 -14.13 -9.72 -12.03
CA MET A 48 -14.95 -10.40 -11.03
C MET A 48 -14.58 -9.86 -9.64
N PRO A 49 -15.22 -8.79 -9.16
CA PRO A 49 -14.87 -8.14 -7.90
C PRO A 49 -14.93 -9.06 -6.67
N LEU A 50 -15.75 -10.10 -6.70
CA LEU A 50 -15.88 -11.06 -5.60
C LEU A 50 -15.05 -12.34 -5.78
N LEU A 51 -14.08 -12.33 -6.71
CA LEU A 51 -13.25 -13.49 -7.04
C LEU A 51 -12.49 -14.03 -5.81
N PHE A 52 -12.05 -13.14 -4.92
CA PHE A 52 -11.25 -13.49 -3.74
C PHE A 52 -12.04 -13.43 -2.44
N ASN A 53 -13.37 -13.56 -2.48
CA ASN A 53 -14.18 -13.66 -1.29
C ASN A 53 -13.75 -14.88 -0.45
N GLY A 54 -13.42 -14.67 0.82
CA GLY A 54 -12.82 -15.67 1.72
C GLY A 54 -11.33 -15.92 1.52
N MET A 55 -10.66 -15.19 0.61
CA MET A 55 -9.21 -15.26 0.36
C MET A 55 -8.59 -13.87 0.53
N VAL A 56 -8.53 -13.41 1.78
CA VAL A 56 -8.14 -12.04 2.15
C VAL A 56 -6.69 -11.71 1.81
N ASP A 57 -5.81 -12.71 1.82
CA ASP A 57 -4.41 -12.60 1.40
C ASP A 57 -4.31 -12.27 -0.10
N GLN A 58 -5.04 -13.00 -0.95
CA GLN A 58 -5.08 -12.74 -2.39
C GLN A 58 -5.74 -11.40 -2.69
N LEU A 59 -6.80 -11.06 -1.96
CA LEU A 59 -7.44 -9.75 -2.08
C LEU A 59 -6.46 -8.62 -1.72
N ALA A 60 -5.71 -8.76 -0.62
CA ALA A 60 -4.69 -7.80 -0.21
C ALA A 60 -3.61 -7.64 -1.28
N MET A 61 -3.11 -8.74 -1.85
CA MET A 61 -2.15 -8.70 -2.95
C MET A 61 -2.72 -7.95 -4.16
N ALA A 62 -3.93 -8.30 -4.58
CA ALA A 62 -4.59 -7.69 -5.75
C ALA A 62 -4.72 -6.17 -5.64
N ILE A 63 -5.06 -5.66 -4.45
CA ILE A 63 -5.34 -4.24 -4.25
C ILE A 63 -4.13 -3.45 -3.72
N SER A 64 -3.07 -4.12 -3.27
CA SER A 64 -1.87 -3.51 -2.62
C SER A 64 -1.27 -2.34 -3.40
N THR A 65 -1.24 -2.42 -4.73
CA THR A 65 -0.70 -1.37 -5.61
C THR A 65 -1.72 -0.29 -6.00
N LYS A 66 -2.98 -0.47 -5.62
CA LYS A 66 -4.13 0.36 -6.00
C LYS A 66 -4.74 1.14 -4.85
N VAL A 67 -4.30 0.83 -3.63
CA VAL A 67 -4.69 1.53 -2.42
C VAL A 67 -3.48 2.22 -1.80
N ARG A 68 -3.71 3.42 -1.28
CA ARG A 68 -2.76 4.16 -0.48
C ARG A 68 -3.31 4.26 0.93
N ILE A 69 -2.56 3.75 1.91
CA ILE A 69 -2.97 3.79 3.31
C ILE A 69 -2.19 4.90 4.00
N ASP A 70 -2.89 5.82 4.66
CA ASP A 70 -2.27 6.77 5.58
C ASP A 70 -1.90 6.08 6.89
N SER A 71 -0.86 5.27 6.83
CA SER A 71 -0.40 4.47 7.97
C SER A 71 -0.09 5.35 9.19
N LYS A 72 0.41 6.58 9.00
CA LYS A 72 0.77 7.48 10.10
C LYS A 72 -0.43 7.89 10.95
N ASN A 73 -1.58 8.09 10.31
CA ASN A 73 -2.81 8.42 11.02
C ASN A 73 -3.57 7.17 11.46
N LEU A 74 -3.51 6.09 10.70
CA LEU A 74 -4.14 4.82 11.07
C LEU A 74 -3.52 4.20 12.33
N THR A 75 -2.19 4.30 12.52
CA THR A 75 -1.52 3.83 13.75
C THR A 75 -1.95 4.58 15.02
N LYS A 76 -2.65 5.72 14.90
CA LYS A 76 -3.17 6.46 16.06
C LYS A 76 -4.43 5.80 16.65
N ILE A 77 -5.07 4.91 15.91
CA ILE A 77 -6.23 4.15 16.37
C ILE A 77 -5.72 2.87 17.05
N ALA A 78 -6.39 2.47 18.14
CA ALA A 78 -6.08 1.22 18.82
C ALA A 78 -6.58 0.03 17.98
N LEU A 79 -5.67 -0.59 17.22
CA LEU A 79 -5.96 -1.77 16.40
C LEU A 79 -5.89 -3.09 17.18
N THR A 80 -5.76 -3.05 18.51
CA THR A 80 -5.73 -4.22 19.40
C THR A 80 -7.02 -5.05 19.32
N THR A 81 -8.12 -4.39 18.99
CA THR A 81 -9.39 -5.02 18.65
C THR A 81 -9.71 -4.72 17.20
N GLU A 82 -10.53 -5.56 16.60
CA GLU A 82 -10.95 -5.39 15.22
C GLU A 82 -11.74 -4.07 15.04
N PRO A 83 -11.25 -3.13 14.21
CA PRO A 83 -11.94 -1.87 14.00
C PRO A 83 -13.18 -2.06 13.12
N SER A 84 -14.09 -1.09 13.15
CA SER A 84 -15.14 -0.95 12.16
C SER A 84 -14.59 -0.40 10.83
N TRP A 85 -15.27 -0.69 9.73
CA TRP A 85 -14.90 -0.11 8.43
C TRP A 85 -14.93 1.43 8.45
N SER A 86 -15.90 2.03 9.15
CA SER A 86 -16.01 3.49 9.29
C SER A 86 -14.80 4.13 9.98
N GLU A 87 -14.11 3.40 10.85
CA GLU A 87 -12.91 3.90 11.53
C GLU A 87 -11.70 3.90 10.60
N ILE A 88 -11.57 2.92 9.70
CA ILE A 88 -10.38 2.83 8.85
C ILE A 88 -10.55 3.54 7.50
N LYS A 89 -11.77 3.60 6.98
CA LYS A 89 -12.11 4.17 5.66
C LYS A 89 -11.53 5.57 5.40
N PRO A 90 -11.53 6.52 6.37
CA PRO A 90 -10.98 7.86 6.15
C PRO A 90 -9.47 7.87 5.82
N PHE A 91 -8.74 6.81 6.15
CA PHE A 91 -7.29 6.70 5.96
C PHE A 91 -6.92 5.97 4.68
N ILE A 92 -7.89 5.61 3.84
CA ILE A 92 -7.67 4.82 2.63
C ILE A 92 -7.93 5.68 1.40
N GLY A 93 -6.87 5.94 0.64
CA GLY A 93 -6.95 6.47 -0.72
C GLY A 93 -7.07 5.32 -1.72
N VAL A 94 -8.02 5.42 -2.65
CA VAL A 94 -8.20 4.43 -3.73
C VAL A 94 -7.87 5.08 -5.08
N HIS A 95 -7.00 4.43 -5.84
CA HIS A 95 -6.64 4.86 -7.18
C HIS A 95 -7.87 4.87 -8.10
N GLY A 96 -7.93 5.80 -9.05
CA GLY A 96 -9.12 6.06 -9.87
C GLY A 96 -9.63 4.84 -10.63
N ASP A 97 -8.72 4.02 -11.14
CA ASP A 97 -9.01 2.78 -11.89
C ASP A 97 -9.58 1.64 -11.02
N ALA A 98 -9.41 1.71 -9.70
CA ALA A 98 -9.84 0.69 -8.74
C ALA A 98 -11.13 1.07 -8.01
N ARG A 99 -11.58 2.34 -8.09
CA ARG A 99 -12.71 2.85 -7.31
C ARG A 99 -13.99 2.03 -7.49
N ALA A 100 -14.36 1.70 -8.72
CA ALA A 100 -15.58 0.94 -8.99
C ALA A 100 -15.49 -0.47 -8.40
N CYS A 101 -14.35 -1.14 -8.61
CA CYS A 101 -14.09 -2.47 -8.09
C CYS A 101 -14.13 -2.50 -6.56
N ILE A 102 -13.39 -1.61 -5.89
CA ILE A 102 -13.35 -1.54 -4.42
C ILE A 102 -14.74 -1.17 -3.84
N THR A 103 -15.52 -0.33 -4.53
CA THR A 103 -16.89 0.00 -4.10
C THR A 103 -17.80 -1.22 -4.12
N GLU A 104 -17.69 -2.06 -5.15
CA GLU A 104 -18.45 -3.31 -5.26
C GLU A 104 -18.07 -4.27 -4.13
N ILE A 105 -16.77 -4.45 -3.88
CA ILE A 105 -16.26 -5.31 -2.81
C ILE A 105 -16.72 -4.77 -1.45
N MET A 106 -16.62 -3.46 -1.21
CA MET A 106 -17.12 -2.85 0.02
C MET A 106 -18.61 -3.14 0.24
N THR A 107 -19.42 -3.23 -0.81
CA THR A 107 -20.87 -3.47 -0.71
C THR A 107 -21.20 -4.91 -0.35
N HIS A 108 -20.41 -5.88 -0.81
CA HIS A 108 -20.74 -7.31 -0.72
C HIS A 108 -19.81 -8.12 0.18
N ALA A 109 -18.60 -7.62 0.43
CA ALA A 109 -17.52 -8.28 1.16
C ALA A 109 -16.71 -7.24 1.98
N GLU A 110 -17.40 -6.37 2.72
CA GLU A 110 -16.78 -5.32 3.55
C GLU A 110 -15.73 -5.88 4.51
N GLN A 111 -16.03 -7.03 5.12
CA GLN A 111 -15.16 -7.68 6.09
C GLN A 111 -13.82 -8.12 5.48
N ASP A 112 -13.86 -8.73 4.29
CA ASP A 112 -12.68 -9.18 3.58
C ASP A 112 -11.84 -7.98 3.12
N LEU A 113 -12.50 -6.94 2.60
CA LEU A 113 -11.83 -5.70 2.22
C LEU A 113 -11.14 -5.04 3.41
N LYS A 114 -11.83 -4.97 4.55
CA LYS A 114 -11.27 -4.42 5.79
C LYS A 114 -10.03 -5.18 6.21
N THR A 115 -10.11 -6.51 6.24
CA THR A 115 -9.00 -7.39 6.62
C THR A 115 -7.83 -7.18 5.65
N ALA A 116 -8.08 -7.23 4.34
CA ALA A 116 -7.06 -7.01 3.32
C ALA A 116 -6.35 -5.65 3.46
N ILE A 117 -7.07 -4.57 3.76
CA ILE A 117 -6.48 -3.25 4.01
C ILE A 117 -5.57 -3.27 5.25
N LEU A 118 -6.00 -3.92 6.34
CA LEU A 118 -5.19 -4.02 7.55
C LEU A 118 -3.92 -4.83 7.28
N LEU A 119 -3.99 -5.92 6.50
CA LEU A 119 -2.81 -6.69 6.08
C LEU A 119 -1.80 -5.82 5.34
N ILE A 120 -2.27 -5.03 4.37
CA ILE A 120 -1.41 -4.10 3.61
C ILE A 120 -0.80 -3.03 4.54
N HIS A 121 -1.58 -2.51 5.50
CA HIS A 121 -1.08 -1.54 6.47
C HIS A 121 0.08 -2.08 7.30
N PHE A 122 -0.10 -3.26 7.89
CA PHE A 122 0.93 -3.89 8.71
C PHE A 122 2.13 -4.33 7.88
N TYR A 123 1.91 -4.78 6.64
CA TYR A 123 2.99 -5.15 5.73
C TYR A 123 3.88 -3.96 5.36
N ASN A 124 3.27 -2.81 5.04
CA ASN A 124 3.99 -1.57 4.75
C ASN A 124 4.79 -1.04 5.96
N GLY A 125 4.36 -1.40 7.18
CA GLY A 125 5.09 -1.09 8.42
C GLY A 125 6.21 -2.09 8.73
N TYR A 126 6.04 -3.35 8.32
CA TYR A 126 6.99 -4.44 8.48
C TYR A 126 8.17 -4.34 7.49
N ASP A 127 7.86 -4.14 6.22
CA ASP A 127 8.82 -3.96 5.13
C ASP A 127 8.91 -2.47 4.79
N ALA A 128 9.87 -1.78 5.39
CA ALA A 128 10.18 -0.38 5.07
C ALA A 128 10.88 -0.24 3.71
N THR A 129 10.32 -0.87 2.67
CA THR A 129 10.50 -0.48 1.28
C THR A 129 9.13 -0.14 0.68
N PRO A 130 8.57 1.04 0.98
CA PRO A 130 7.38 1.52 0.31
C PRO A 130 7.67 1.54 -1.19
N LEU A 131 6.81 0.93 -2.00
CA LEU A 131 6.77 1.22 -3.43
C LEU A 131 6.71 2.75 -3.56
N LYS A 132 7.78 3.36 -4.07
CA LYS A 132 7.79 4.77 -4.44
C LYS A 132 6.66 4.93 -5.44
N VAL A 133 5.54 5.45 -4.97
CA VAL A 133 4.55 6.10 -5.83
C VAL A 133 5.38 7.12 -6.60
N LYS A 134 5.54 6.92 -7.91
CA LYS A 134 5.94 8.03 -8.78
C LYS A 134 4.89 9.10 -8.50
N GLU A 135 5.30 10.15 -7.80
CA GLU A 135 4.47 11.31 -7.59
C GLU A 135 4.06 11.78 -8.98
N ASP A 136 2.77 11.68 -9.29
CA ASP A 136 2.19 12.41 -10.39
C ASP A 136 2.55 13.88 -10.18
N GLU A 137 3.28 14.41 -11.15
CA GLU A 137 3.76 15.78 -11.24
C GLU A 137 2.60 16.75 -10.99
N HIS A 138 2.52 17.29 -9.78
CA HIS A 138 1.81 18.52 -9.51
C HIS A 138 2.78 19.46 -8.81
N GLU A 139 3.78 19.93 -9.58
CA GLU A 139 4.49 21.17 -9.28
C GLU A 139 3.45 22.30 -9.30
N SER A 140 2.86 22.56 -8.14
CA SER A 140 2.21 23.83 -7.87
C SER A 140 3.28 24.91 -7.88
N LEU A 141 3.33 25.58 -9.02
CA LEU A 141 3.89 26.91 -9.24
C LEU A 141 3.54 27.84 -8.06
N ASP A 142 4.54 28.30 -7.31
CA ASP A 142 4.47 29.57 -6.61
C ASP A 142 5.84 30.25 -6.60
N VAL A 143 5.92 31.24 -7.49
CA VAL A 143 6.95 32.26 -7.62
C VAL A 143 6.82 33.23 -6.44
N TYR A 144 7.89 33.50 -5.70
CA TYR A 144 8.45 34.86 -5.45
C TYR A 144 9.52 34.86 -4.34
N GLY A 145 10.71 35.40 -4.65
CA GLY A 145 11.47 36.22 -3.69
C GLY A 145 12.99 36.02 -3.59
N SER A 146 13.74 36.92 -4.27
CA SER A 146 15.16 37.28 -4.06
C SER A 146 16.23 36.27 -4.54
N SER A 147 16.91 36.48 -5.69
CA SER A 147 17.93 37.52 -5.99
C SER A 147 18.91 37.72 -4.83
N ASP A 148 20.12 37.14 -4.91
CA ASP A 148 21.27 37.87 -5.44
C ASP A 148 22.51 36.98 -5.59
N TYR A 149 23.23 37.29 -6.67
CA TYR A 149 24.59 36.97 -7.08
C TYR A 149 25.58 36.54 -6.00
N GLU A 150 26.40 35.52 -6.30
CA GLU A 150 27.86 35.68 -6.31
C GLU A 150 28.52 34.57 -7.16
N VAL A 151 28.91 34.97 -8.37
CA VAL A 151 30.00 34.35 -9.13
C VAL A 151 31.27 34.63 -8.34
N ASN A 152 32.05 33.59 -8.03
CA ASN A 152 33.46 33.76 -7.70
C ASN A 152 34.31 32.74 -8.47
N ASP A 153 35.34 33.33 -9.05
CA ASP A 153 36.26 32.87 -10.08
C ASP A 153 37.34 31.89 -9.59
N TYR A 154 37.85 31.12 -10.56
CA TYR A 154 39.22 30.66 -10.78
C TYR A 154 40.05 29.90 -9.72
N ASP A 155 40.56 28.76 -10.23
CA ASP A 155 41.94 28.22 -10.13
C ASP A 155 42.47 27.71 -8.78
N GLU A 156 42.82 26.42 -8.73
CA GLU A 156 44.19 25.96 -8.45
C GLU A 156 44.32 24.42 -8.53
N ASN A 157 45.17 23.99 -9.47
CA ASN A 157 46.12 22.86 -9.42
C ASN A 157 45.71 21.49 -8.83
N TYR A 158 45.69 20.46 -9.68
CA TYR A 158 46.62 19.30 -9.62
C TYR A 158 46.60 18.49 -10.92
#